data_AF-A0A9D6W8I3-F1
#
_entry.id   AF-A0A9D6W8I3-F1
#
_cell.length_a   1.000
_cell.length_b   1.000
_cell.length_c   1.000
_cell.angle_alpha   90.00
_cell.angle_beta   90.00
_cell.angle_gamma   90.00
#
_symmetry.space_group_name_H-M   'P 1'
#
loop_
_entity.id
_entity.type
_entity.pdbx_description
1 polymer ?
#
loop_
_entity_poly.entity_id
_entity_poly.type
_entity_poly.pdbx_seq_one_letter_code
_entity_poly.pdbx_strand_id
1 'polypeptide(L)' 'MEIRGYPVYRIAAGDKDVERIGSILEFRRSRRSMNRLGLTKLAQKIFAGGPGDIVIVGYDSILEREELLQESGIRSSAG' A
#
# COMPACT_ATOMS: atom_id res chain seq x y z
N MET A 1 5.52 -20.13 -12.33
CA MET A 1 4.54 -19.62 -11.34
C MET A 1 5.23 -18.49 -10.61
N GLU A 2 4.70 -17.27 -10.73
CA GLU A 2 5.34 -16.08 -10.16
C GLU A 2 4.59 -15.68 -8.88
N ILE A 3 5.34 -15.52 -7.79
CA ILE A 3 4.83 -14.98 -6.52
C ILE A 3 5.41 -13.58 -6.40
N ARG A 4 4.55 -12.58 -6.23
CA ARG A 4 4.98 -11.20 -5.98
C ARG A 4 4.57 -10.79 -4.57
N GLY A 5 5.49 -10.18 -3.84
CA GLY A 5 5.26 -9.72 -2.48
C GLY A 5 5.20 -8.20 -2.46
N TYR A 6 4.09 -7.66 -1.98
CA TYR A 6 3.89 -6.22 -1.86
C TYR A 6 4.04 -5.80 -0.39
N PRO A 7 4.97 -4.89 -0.04
CA PRO A 7 5.05 -4.37 1.32
C PRO A 7 3.77 -3.62 1.67
N VAL A 8 3.31 -3.74 2.91
CA VAL A 8 2.12 -3.03 3.40
C VAL A 8 2.55 -2.02 4.46
N TYR A 9 2.03 -0.81 4.33
CA TYR A 9 2.25 0.29 5.23
C TYR A 9 0.93 0.75 5.86
N ARG A 10 0.99 1.26 7.09
CA ARG A 10 -0.15 1.84 7.80
C ARG A 10 0.20 3.26 8.22
N ILE A 11 -0.79 4.13 8.10
CA ILE A 11 -0.81 5.46 8.70
C ILE A 11 -1.95 5.44 9.71
N ALA A 12 -1.62 5.58 10.99
CA ALA A 12 -2.62 5.56 12.05
C ALA A 12 -3.48 6.84 12.02
N ALA A 13 -4.74 6.74 12.44
CA ALA A 13 -5.63 7.89 12.50
C ALA A 13 -5.04 9.03 13.36
N GLY A 14 -4.79 10.19 12.74
CA GLY A 14 -4.23 11.36 13.42
C GLY A 14 -2.70 11.38 13.51
N ASP A 15 -2.03 10.34 13.03
CA ASP A 15 -0.58 10.26 12.94
C ASP A 15 -0.10 10.65 11.53
N LYS A 16 1.09 11.24 11.45
CA LYS A 16 1.75 11.56 10.17
C LYS A 16 2.80 10.52 9.79
N ASP A 17 3.11 9.60 10.69
CA ASP A 17 4.13 8.60 10.47
C ASP A 17 3.60 7.38 9.70
N VAL A 18 4.42 6.90 8.78
CA VAL A 18 4.15 5.74 7.94
C VAL A 18 4.92 4.54 8.51
N GLU A 19 4.20 3.54 9.00
CA GLU A 19 4.79 2.33 9.57
C GLU A 19 4.70 1.16 8.58
N ARG A 20 5.79 0.41 8.37
CA ARG A 20 5.72 -0.86 7.65
C ARG A 20 5.20 -1.94 8.57
N ILE A 21 4.03 -2.46 8.26
CA ILE A 21 3.26 -3.39 9.13
C ILE A 21 3.20 -4.82 8.59
N GLY A 22 3.57 -5.05 7.34
CA GLY A 22 3.53 -6.40 6.78
C GLY A 22 3.82 -6.49 5.29
N SER A 23 3.36 -7.57 4.67
CA SER A 23 3.42 -7.80 3.23
C SER A 23 2.24 -8.66 2.76
N ILE A 24 1.74 -8.42 1.56
CA ILE A 24 0.73 -9.27 0.90
C ILE A 24 1.38 -10.01 -0.27
N LEU A 25 1.18 -11.31 -0.33
CA LEU A 25 1.65 -12.15 -1.44
C LEU A 25 0.53 -12.31 -2.48
N GLU A 26 0.79 -11.88 -3.71
CA GLU A 26 -0.07 -12.18 -4.85
C GLU A 26 0.44 -13.43 -5.57
N PHE A 27 -0.41 -14.45 -5.64
CA PHE A 27 -0.15 -15.66 -6.42
C PHE A 27 -0.72 -15.51 -7.83
N ARG A 28 0.12 -15.16 -8.81
CA ARG A 28 -0.30 -15.00 -10.20
C ARG A 28 -0.33 -16.36 -10.91
N ARG A 29 -1.36 -17.14 -10.63
CA ARG A 29 -1.64 -18.43 -11.31
C ARG A 29 -2.64 -18.33 -12.47
N SER A 30 -3.41 -17.25 -12.62
CA SER A 30 -4.36 -17.08 -13.73
C SER A 30 -4.66 -15.61 -14.07
N ARG A 31 -5.38 -15.37 -15.19
CA ARG A 31 -5.91 -14.03 -15.59
C ARG A 31 -6.86 -13.41 -14.54
N ARG A 32 -7.29 -14.15 -13.51
CA ARG A 32 -8.10 -13.64 -12.39
C ARG A 32 -7.26 -13.21 -11.19
N SER A 33 -6.01 -12.80 -11.41
CA SER A 33 -5.19 -12.26 -10.32
C SER A 33 -5.85 -10.97 -9.79
N MET A 34 -5.74 -10.75 -8.48
CA MET A 34 -6.44 -9.64 -7.84
C MET A 34 -5.74 -8.36 -8.27
N ASN A 35 -6.49 -7.45 -8.90
CA ASN A 35 -5.91 -6.16 -9.24
C ASN A 35 -5.48 -5.43 -7.96
N ARG A 36 -4.63 -4.41 -8.14
CA ARG A 36 -4.05 -3.70 -7.02
C ARG A 36 -5.07 -3.07 -6.07
N LEU A 37 -6.16 -2.54 -6.62
CA LEU A 37 -7.25 -2.00 -5.81
C LEU A 37 -7.86 -3.09 -4.90
N GLY A 38 -8.03 -4.30 -5.41
CA GLY A 38 -8.45 -5.45 -4.62
C GLY A 38 -7.43 -5.79 -3.54
N LEU A 39 -6.14 -5.79 -3.85
CA LEU A 39 -5.07 -6.02 -2.87
C LEU A 39 -5.06 -4.94 -1.77
N THR A 40 -5.22 -3.67 -2.12
CA THR A 40 -5.31 -2.57 -1.15
C THR A 40 -6.55 -2.69 -0.26
N LYS A 41 -7.71 -3.03 -0.82
CA LYS A 41 -8.93 -3.28 -0.03
C LYS A 41 -8.75 -4.47 0.91
N LEU A 42 -8.09 -5.53 0.44
CA LEU A 42 -7.76 -6.68 1.27
C LEU A 42 -6.79 -6.29 2.39
N ALA A 43 -5.75 -5.52 2.08
CA ALA A 43 -4.79 -5.01 3.06
C ALA A 43 -5.48 -4.16 4.14
N GLN A 44 -6.34 -3.24 3.72
CA GLN A 44 -7.12 -2.41 4.63
C GLN A 44 -7.96 -3.27 5.59
N LYS A 45 -8.58 -4.34 5.09
CA LYS A 45 -9.39 -5.24 5.92
C LYS A 45 -8.56 -6.02 6.93
N ILE A 46 -7.33 -6.42 6.57
CA ILE A 46 -6.49 -7.29 7.40
C ILE A 46 -5.70 -6.48 8.42
N PHE A 47 -5.20 -5.31 8.03
CA PHE A 47 -4.16 -4.60 8.77
C PHE A 47 -4.57 -3.26 9.37
N ALA A 48 -5.78 -2.75 9.09
CA ALA A 48 -6.27 -1.57 9.80
C ALA A 48 -6.41 -1.89 11.29
N GLY A 49 -5.84 -1.05 12.15
CA GLY A 49 -5.94 -1.17 13.61
C GLY A 49 -7.22 -0.54 14.16
N GLY A 50 -7.75 0.48 13.49
CA GLY A 50 -8.99 1.13 13.89
C GLY A 50 -9.60 2.05 12.81
N PRO A 51 -10.76 2.67 13.13
CA PRO A 51 -11.39 3.64 12.25
C PRO A 51 -10.46 4.82 11.94
N GLY A 52 -10.33 5.16 10.66
CA GLY A 52 -9.48 6.27 10.21
C GLY A 52 -8.04 5.87 9.86
N ASP A 53 -7.63 4.63 10.16
CA ASP A 53 -6.34 4.13 9.68
C ASP A 53 -6.34 4.01 8.16
N ILE A 54 -5.24 4.40 7.53
CA ILE A 54 -5.04 4.28 6.09
C ILE A 54 -3.98 3.20 5.85
N VAL A 55 -4.34 2.16 5.10
CA VAL A 55 -3.43 1.09 4.70
C VAL A 55 -3.05 1.25 3.24
N ILE A 56 -1.74 1.23 2.98
CA ILE A 56 -1.15 1.40 1.66
C ILE A 56 -0.42 0.13 1.27
N VAL A 57 -0.74 -0.42 0.11
CA VAL A 57 0.03 -1.49 -0.52
C VAL A 57 1.11 -0.86 -1.37
N GLY A 58 2.34 -0.98 -0.87
CA GLY A 58 3.53 -0.41 -1.47
C GLY A 58 3.87 -1.00 -2.83
N TYR A 59 4.82 -0.31 -3.46
CA TYR A 59 5.36 -0.62 -4.76
C TYR A 59 6.65 -1.42 -4.65
N ASP A 60 6.98 -2.20 -5.69
CA ASP A 60 8.23 -2.96 -5.76
C ASP A 60 9.44 -2.03 -5.97
N SER A 61 9.24 -0.78 -6.42
CA SER A 61 10.33 0.16 -6.70
C SER A 61 10.13 1.56 -6.09
N ILE A 62 11.24 2.24 -5.82
CA ILE A 62 11.31 3.65 -5.38
C ILE A 62 10.66 4.59 -6.40
N LEU A 63 10.74 4.26 -7.69
CA LEU A 63 10.15 5.06 -8.78
C LEU A 63 8.63 5.12 -8.69
N GLU A 64 7.97 3.97 -8.51
CA GLU A 64 6.50 3.98 -8.41
C GLU A 64 6.01 4.61 -7.08
N ARG A 65 6.87 4.65 -6.03
CA ARG A 65 6.60 5.41 -4.80
C ARG A 65 6.59 6.92 -5.06
N GLU A 66 7.52 7.43 -5.88
CA GLU A 66 7.56 8.85 -6.25
C GLU A 66 6.38 9.24 -7.15
N GLU A 67 5.99 8.38 -8.09
CA GLU A 67 4.81 8.60 -8.94
C GLU A 67 3.52 8.73 -8.13
N LEU A 68 3.29 7.87 -7.12
CA LEU A 68 2.09 7.97 -6.29
C LEU A 68 2.10 9.19 -5.35
N LEU A 69 3.28 9.61 -4.87
CA LEU A 69 3.41 10.85 -4.10
C LEU A 69 3.11 12.09 -4.96
N GLN A 70 3.45 12.06 -6.25
CA GLN A 70 3.07 13.10 -7.19
C GLN A 70 1.55 13.09 -7.50
N GLU A 71 0.95 11.91 -7.72
CA GLU A 71 -0.49 11.78 -7.98
C GLU A 71 -1.37 12.11 -6.77
N SER A 72 -0.90 11.83 -5.55
CA SER A 72 -1.64 12.10 -4.31
C SER A 72 -1.60 13.57 -3.86
N GLY A 73 -0.92 14.45 -4.61
CA GLY A 73 -0.90 15.90 -4.32
C GLY A 73 -0.23 16.28 -3.01
N ILE A 74 0.49 15.35 -2.37
CA ILE A 74 1.34 15.65 -1.21
C ILE A 74 2.63 16.26 -1.77
N ARG A 75 2.54 17.49 -2.27
CA ARG A 75 3.70 18.38 -2.29
C ARG A 75 4.15 18.47 -0.85
N SER A 76 5.26 17.81 -0.53
CA SER A 76 6.12 18.27 0.54
C SER A 76 6.46 19.73 0.21
N SER A 77 5.70 20.66 0.78
CA SER A 77 6.17 22.02 0.98
C SER A 77 7.16 21.96 2.14
N ALA A 78 8.34 21.41 1.89
CA ALA A 78 9.51 21.73 2.67
C ALA A 78 10.13 22.94 1.99
N GLY A 79 10.07 24.08 2.69
CA GLY A 79 10.74 25.32 2.32
C GLY A 79 12.26 25.23 2.47
#